data_AF-A0A0A9EW80-F1
#
_entry.id   AF-A0A0A9EW80-F1
#
_cell.length_a   1.000
_cell.length_b   1.000
_cell.length_c   1.000
_cell.angle_alpha   90.00
_cell.angle_beta   90.00
_cell.angle_gamma   90.00
#
_symmetry.space_group_name_H-M   'P 1'
#
loop_
_entity.id
_entity.type
_entity.pdbx_description
1 polymer ?
#
loop_
_entity_poly.entity_id
_entity_poly.type
_entity_poly.pdbx_seq_one_letter_code
_entity_poly.pdbx_strand_id
1 'polypeptide(L)' 'MSDEAMVASLGNAKEYTLKQYLAFADKLQTKAKELSVGGESFAPSDVERALWSSAVGSKSPASDNPKSESKMRGKRKR' A
#
# COMPACT_ATOMS: atom_id res chain seq x y z
N MET A 1 -7.45 11.58 -5.86
CA MET A 1 -6.16 12.06 -5.33
C MET A 1 -6.38 12.66 -3.96
N SER A 2 -6.20 11.84 -2.93
CA SER A 2 -6.18 12.18 -1.50
C SER A 2 -4.97 12.98 -1.05
N ASP A 3 -5.12 13.90 -0.10
CA ASP A 3 -4.00 14.43 0.69
C ASP A 3 -3.29 13.31 1.49
N GLU A 4 -4.04 12.30 1.90
CA GLU A 4 -3.54 11.12 2.63
C GLU A 4 -2.56 10.29 1.78
N ALA A 5 -2.77 10.24 0.45
CA ALA A 5 -1.87 9.61 -0.52
C ALA A 5 -0.50 10.24 -0.56
N MET A 6 -0.52 11.57 -0.62
CA MET A 6 0.65 12.41 -0.75
C MET A 6 1.51 12.26 0.49
N VAL A 7 0.89 12.29 1.68
CA VAL A 7 1.61 12.08 2.94
C VAL A 7 2.24 10.69 3.00
N ALA A 8 1.51 9.64 2.62
CA ALA A 8 2.01 8.27 2.63
C ALA A 8 3.22 8.06 1.68
N SER A 9 3.31 8.83 0.60
CA SER A 9 4.40 8.73 -0.38
C SER A 9 5.57 9.68 -0.12
N LEU A 10 5.34 10.87 0.43
CA LEU A 10 6.36 11.90 0.69
C LEU A 10 6.93 11.88 2.12
N GLY A 11 6.34 11.11 3.03
CA GLY A 11 6.98 10.67 4.27
C GLY A 11 6.98 11.65 5.46
N ASN A 12 6.83 12.98 5.31
CA ASN A 12 6.59 13.86 6.46
C ASN A 12 6.24 15.33 6.17
N ALA A 13 6.42 15.84 4.95
CA ALA A 13 6.13 17.25 4.68
C ALA A 13 4.67 17.40 4.25
N LYS A 14 3.85 18.13 5.04
CA LYS A 14 2.52 18.65 4.63
C LYS A 14 2.65 19.76 3.58
N GLU A 15 3.54 19.57 2.62
CA GLU A 15 3.65 20.44 1.47
C GLU A 15 2.66 19.92 0.44
N TYR A 16 1.54 20.62 0.36
CA TYR A 16 0.48 20.36 -0.60
C TYR A 16 0.60 21.38 -1.74
N THR A 17 1.73 21.34 -2.44
CA THR A 17 1.93 22.21 -3.60
C THR A 17 1.40 21.53 -4.86
N LEU A 18 0.83 22.31 -5.78
CA LEU A 18 0.36 21.80 -7.08
C LEU A 18 1.46 21.02 -7.82
N LYS A 19 2.72 21.46 -7.70
CA LYS A 19 3.89 20.78 -8.29
C LYS A 19 4.06 19.36 -7.73
N GLN A 20 3.87 19.16 -6.43
CA GLN A 20 3.96 17.84 -5.82
C GLN A 20 2.80 16.93 -6.25
N TYR A 21 1.57 17.45 -6.37
CA TYR A 21 0.44 16.65 -6.90
C TYR A 21 0.67 16.20 -8.34
N LEU A 22 1.18 17.09 -9.20
CA LEU A 22 1.52 16.74 -10.58
C LEU A 22 2.62 15.67 -10.63
N ALA A 23 3.70 15.85 -9.87
CA ALA A 23 4.77 14.87 -9.79
C ALA A 23 4.30 13.51 -9.23
N PHE A 24 3.36 13.51 -8.29
CA PHE A 24 2.76 12.29 -7.76
C PHE A 24 1.85 11.59 -8.78
N ALA A 25 1.03 12.35 -9.51
CA ALA A 25 0.19 11.83 -10.58
C ALA A 25 1.02 11.13 -11.68
N ASP A 26 2.13 11.74 -12.10
CA ASP A 26 3.04 11.17 -13.10
C ASP A 26 3.63 9.83 -12.63
N LYS A 27 4.00 9.75 -11.34
CA LYS A 27 4.51 8.51 -10.73
C LYS A 27 3.44 7.43 -10.71
N LEU A 28 2.20 7.75 -10.30
CA LEU A 28 1.09 6.80 -10.30
C LEU A 28 0.78 6.30 -11.72
N GLN A 29 0.78 7.18 -12.71
CA GLN A 29 0.52 6.80 -14.09
C GLN A 29 1.63 5.90 -14.66
N THR A 30 2.89 6.20 -14.34
CA THR A 30 4.03 5.38 -14.75
C THR A 30 3.92 3.97 -14.13
N LYS A 31 3.62 3.89 -12.84
CA LYS A 31 3.46 2.61 -12.14
C LYS A 31 2.27 1.81 -12.65
N ALA A 32 1.14 2.47 -12.94
CA ALA A 32 -0.02 1.82 -13.53
C ALA A 32 0.31 1.19 -14.89
N LYS A 33 1.08 1.88 -15.74
CA LYS A 33 1.56 1.35 -17.03
C LYS A 33 2.52 0.17 -16.84
N GLU A 34 3.48 0.27 -15.93
CA GLU A 34 4.43 -0.81 -15.61
C GLU A 34 3.71 -2.09 -15.16
N LEU A 35 2.73 -1.96 -14.27
CA LEU A 35 1.94 -3.09 -13.77
C LEU A 35 1.01 -3.67 -14.84
N SER A 36 0.59 -2.84 -15.82
CA SER A 36 -0.34 -3.28 -16.86
C SER A 36 0.28 -4.15 -17.97
N VAL A 37 1.60 -4.38 -17.93
CA VAL A 37 2.33 -5.19 -18.93
C VAL A 37 1.94 -6.68 -18.87
N GLY A 38 1.34 -7.15 -17.76
CA GLY A 38 0.96 -8.55 -17.53
C GLY A 38 -0.41 -8.99 -18.04
N GLY A 39 -1.12 -8.15 -18.80
CA GLY A 39 -2.48 -8.45 -19.30
C GLY A 39 -3.61 -8.03 -18.35
N GLU A 40 -3.29 -7.73 -17.08
CA GLU A 40 -4.18 -7.00 -16.18
C GLU A 40 -4.04 -5.50 -16.43
N SER A 41 -5.15 -4.77 -16.55
CA SER A 41 -5.11 -3.31 -16.68
C SER A 41 -5.25 -2.66 -15.31
N PHE A 42 -4.25 -1.87 -14.92
CA PHE A 42 -4.29 -1.10 -13.68
C PHE A 42 -4.53 0.37 -13.98
N ALA A 43 -5.49 0.98 -13.29
CA ALA A 43 -5.67 2.42 -13.30
C ALA A 43 -4.74 3.06 -12.26
N PRO A 44 -4.34 4.34 -12.45
CA PRO A 44 -3.58 5.09 -11.43
C PRO A 44 -4.25 5.10 -10.05
N SER A 45 -5.59 5.05 -10.01
CA SER A 45 -6.38 4.98 -8.78
C SER A 45 -6.26 3.63 -8.05
N ASP A 46 -6.01 2.53 -8.76
CA ASP A 46 -5.75 1.22 -8.14
C ASP A 46 -4.43 1.22 -7.39
N VAL A 47 -3.40 1.83 -8.01
CA VAL A 47 -2.09 2.03 -7.39
C VAL A 47 -2.19 2.95 -6.16
N GLU A 48 -2.96 4.04 -6.27
CA GLU A 48 -3.24 4.94 -5.13
C GLU A 48 -3.88 4.17 -3.96
N ARG A 49 -4.92 3.38 -4.24
CA ARG A 49 -5.59 2.54 -3.22
C ARG A 49 -4.66 1.53 -2.57
N ALA A 50 -3.83 0.84 -3.35
CA ALA A 50 -2.87 -0.13 -2.83
C ALA A 50 -1.82 0.55 -1.94
N LEU A 51 -1.31 1.71 -2.37
CA LEU A 51 -0.34 2.51 -1.60
C LEU A 51 -0.92 2.93 -0.24
N TRP A 52 -2.16 3.42 -0.21
CA TRP A 52 -2.81 3.79 1.06
C TRP A 52 -3.04 2.60 1.94
N SER A 53 -3.52 1.50 1.35
CA SER A 53 -3.77 0.27 2.09
C SER A 53 -2.48 -0.24 2.74
N SER A 54 -1.35 -0.17 2.01
CA SER A 54 -0.02 -0.50 2.54
C SER A 54 0.41 0.44 3.66
N ALA A 55 0.22 1.75 3.51
CA ALA A 55 0.62 2.75 4.50
C ALA A 55 -0.24 2.74 5.78
N VAL A 56 -1.52 2.40 5.66
CA VAL A 56 -2.44 2.25 6.80
C VAL A 56 -2.25 0.89 7.48
N GLY A 57 -2.03 -0.18 6.72
CA GLY A 57 -1.76 -1.53 7.26
C GLY A 57 -0.43 -1.64 8.01
N SER A 58 0.59 -0.88 7.60
CA SER A 58 1.90 -0.80 8.26
C SER A 58 1.91 0.01 9.58
N LYS A 59 0.79 0.65 9.94
CA LYS A 59 0.60 1.25 11.29
C LYS A 59 0.10 0.26 12.33
N SER A 60 -0.16 -1.00 11.97
CA SER A 60 -0.26 -2.06 12.97
C SER A 60 1.14 -2.33 13.52
N PRO A 61 1.36 -2.37 14.85
CA PRO A 61 2.64 -2.83 15.37
C PRO A 61 2.83 -4.23 14.80
N ALA A 62 3.94 -4.41 14.07
CA ALA A 62 4.37 -5.72 13.64
C ALA A 62 4.40 -6.62 14.89
N SER A 63 3.40 -7.48 15.04
CA SER A 63 3.56 -8.67 15.84
C SER A 63 4.53 -9.53 15.04
N ASP A 64 5.81 -9.43 15.38
CA ASP A 64 6.80 -10.41 15.03
C ASP A 64 6.20 -11.80 15.20
N ASN A 65 6.07 -12.54 14.11
CA ASN A 65 6.17 -13.98 14.24
C ASN A 65 6.73 -14.58 12.95
N PRO A 66 8.04 -14.86 12.90
CA PRO A 66 8.56 -15.83 11.97
C PRO A 66 8.28 -17.20 12.58
N LYS A 67 7.43 -17.99 11.91
CA LYS A 67 7.63 -19.43 11.65
C LYS A 67 6.31 -20.10 11.29
N SER A 68 6.37 -20.83 10.17
CA SER A 68 5.67 -22.10 9.96
C SER A 68 5.45 -22.84 11.28
N GLU A 69 4.33 -23.53 11.48
CA GLU A 69 4.15 -24.99 11.58
C GLU A 69 2.70 -25.24 12.01
N SER A 70 1.92 -25.91 11.17
CA SER A 70 0.59 -26.41 11.53
C SER A 70 0.73 -27.56 12.53
N LYS A 71 0.39 -27.33 13.80
CA LYS A 71 0.22 -28.41 14.78
C LYS A 71 -1.19 -28.43 15.35
N MET A 72 -2.02 -29.28 14.75
CA MET A 72 -3.25 -29.79 15.34
C MET A 72 -2.97 -30.36 16.74
N ARG A 73 -3.69 -29.88 17.75
CA ARG A 73 -3.86 -30.61 19.02
C ARG A 73 -5.19 -30.25 19.68
N GLY A 74 -6.26 -30.87 19.19
CA GLY A 74 -7.52 -30.97 19.93
C GLY A 74 -7.48 -32.17 20.88
N LYS A 75 -7.47 -31.93 22.20
CA LYS A 75 -7.96 -32.88 23.21
C LYS A 75 -8.60 -32.09 24.37
N ARG A 76 -9.93 -31.96 24.36
CA ARG A 76 -10.72 -31.58 25.54
C ARG A 76 -10.86 -32.81 26.44
N LYS A 77 -10.62 -32.63 27.75
CA LYS A 77 -10.69 -33.69 28.78
C LYS A 77 -12.13 -33.82 29.28
N ARG A 78 -12.58 -35.05 29.48
CA ARG A 78 -13.81 -35.42 30.21
C ARG A 78 -13.60 -35.22 31.70
#